data_AF-A0A353B6L2-F1
#
_entry.id   AF-A0A353B6L2-F1
#
_cell.length_a   1.000
_cell.length_b   1.000
_cell.length_c   1.000
_cell.angle_alpha   90.00
_cell.angle_beta   90.00
_cell.angle_gamma   90.00
#
_symmetry.space_group_name_H-M   'P 1'
#
loop_
_entity.id
_entity.type
_entity.pdbx_description
1 polymer ?
#
loop_
_entity_poly.entity_id
_entity_poly.type
_entity_poly.pdbx_seq_one_letter_code
_entity_poly.pdbx_strand_id
1 'polypeptide(L)'
;MTNEILGIAKPIVETASNLLERLAGKPCEIAGEIVADQLYAWQCARRISIFNKASENLKRERIDPRTIAPGFLMPLLEAAGNIDDEELQKLWANLLVSAVESDSAQVSNYIETLRGITRVEAQLLTSIAMGEITKGYKLTLLREGDWSLKNPFEKGLTELGFPNPTAFWAAASRLYTCGLLVLKPSPSKSIRANTRKGELGFETNEVVAKATSVKFLLTPYGFNFLSKVTRKSLNVSVAEPWEGLQELQDTTRDIGNHIVNDVSRDEVMQIVRDNIGVI
;
A
#
# COMPACT_ATOMS: atom_id res chain seq x y z
N MET A 1 -23.47 -30.93 8.21
CA MET A 1 -22.68 -29.72 7.89
C MET A 1 -21.27 -30.01 7.37
N THR A 2 -20.57 -31.07 7.83
CA THR A 2 -19.21 -31.41 7.36
C THR A 2 -19.15 -31.99 5.93
N ASN A 3 -20.13 -32.82 5.52
CA ASN A 3 -20.09 -33.49 4.20
C ASN A 3 -20.46 -32.60 3.00
N GLU A 4 -21.25 -31.54 3.18
CA GLU A 4 -21.59 -30.60 2.09
C GLU A 4 -20.44 -29.61 1.81
N ILE A 5 -19.71 -29.19 2.86
CA ILE A 5 -18.51 -28.34 2.72
C ILE A 5 -17.41 -29.12 1.99
N LEU A 6 -17.25 -30.42 2.27
CA LEU A 6 -16.29 -31.29 1.57
C LEU A 6 -16.62 -31.48 0.08
N GLY A 7 -17.89 -31.51 -0.30
CA GLY A 7 -18.33 -31.66 -1.69
C GLY A 7 -18.00 -30.45 -2.58
N ILE A 8 -18.14 -29.23 -2.05
CA ILE A 8 -17.76 -27.98 -2.73
C ILE A 8 -16.25 -27.71 -2.60
N ALA A 9 -15.62 -28.18 -1.53
CA ALA A 9 -14.19 -28.05 -1.32
C ALA A 9 -13.37 -28.86 -2.33
N LYS A 10 -13.84 -30.03 -2.77
CA LYS A 10 -13.02 -30.92 -3.62
C LYS A 10 -12.58 -30.28 -4.95
N PRO A 11 -13.46 -29.67 -5.77
CA PRO A 11 -13.04 -29.01 -7.02
C PRO A 11 -12.11 -27.80 -6.79
N ILE A 12 -12.33 -27.07 -5.69
CA ILE A 12 -11.54 -25.89 -5.29
C ILE A 12 -10.13 -26.31 -4.87
N VAL A 13 -10.03 -27.40 -4.11
CA VAL A 13 -8.77 -28.00 -3.68
C VAL A 13 -8.03 -28.60 -4.87
N GLU A 14 -8.72 -29.31 -5.77
CA GLU A 14 -8.14 -29.86 -7.00
C GLU A 14 -7.58 -28.75 -7.91
N THR A 15 -8.31 -27.65 -8.07
CA THR A 15 -7.86 -26.50 -8.87
C THR A 15 -6.59 -25.88 -8.29
N ALA A 16 -6.54 -25.67 -6.99
CA ALA A 16 -5.35 -25.14 -6.31
C ALA A 16 -4.16 -26.12 -6.38
N SER A 17 -4.41 -27.42 -6.19
CA SER A 17 -3.39 -28.48 -6.26
C SER A 17 -2.79 -28.54 -7.66
N ASN A 18 -3.63 -28.64 -8.70
CA ASN A 18 -3.19 -28.66 -10.09
C ASN A 18 -2.38 -27.40 -10.46
N LEU A 19 -2.77 -26.23 -9.97
CA LEU A 19 -1.98 -25.01 -10.17
C LEU A 19 -0.62 -25.14 -9.47
N LEU A 20 -0.60 -25.51 -8.19
CA LEU A 20 0.64 -25.65 -7.42
C LEU A 20 1.61 -26.64 -8.06
N GLU A 21 1.13 -27.77 -8.57
CA GLU A 21 1.95 -28.75 -9.28
C GLU A 21 2.63 -28.16 -10.51
N ARG A 22 1.90 -27.35 -11.29
CA ARG A 22 2.46 -26.65 -12.46
C ARG A 22 3.47 -25.58 -12.06
N LEU A 23 3.25 -24.88 -10.95
CA LEU A 23 4.13 -23.83 -10.46
C LEU A 23 5.41 -24.38 -9.82
N ALA A 24 5.31 -25.50 -9.09
CA ALA A 24 6.43 -26.13 -8.39
C ALA A 24 7.17 -27.17 -9.26
N GLY A 25 6.55 -27.66 -10.33
CA GLY A 25 7.10 -28.68 -11.22
C GLY A 25 7.11 -30.09 -10.65
N LYS A 26 6.45 -30.34 -9.51
CA LYS A 26 6.31 -31.65 -8.86
C LYS A 26 4.90 -31.83 -8.31
N PRO A 27 4.39 -33.09 -8.24
CA PRO A 27 3.15 -33.39 -7.54
C PRO A 27 3.26 -32.96 -6.07
N CYS A 28 2.28 -32.18 -5.59
CA CYS A 28 2.19 -31.77 -4.19
C CYS A 28 0.95 -32.45 -3.60
N GLU A 29 1.15 -33.54 -2.85
CA GLU A 29 0.05 -34.13 -2.09
C GLU A 29 -0.33 -33.22 -0.93
N ILE A 30 -1.54 -32.65 -0.97
CA ILE A 30 -2.15 -32.02 0.20
C ILE A 30 -2.58 -33.16 1.14
N ALA A 31 -1.73 -33.51 2.11
CA ALA A 31 -1.97 -34.61 3.03
C ALA A 31 -3.26 -34.41 3.83
N GLY A 32 -4.21 -35.35 3.78
CA GLY A 32 -5.48 -35.26 4.51
C GLY A 32 -5.36 -35.25 6.03
N GLU A 33 -4.20 -35.65 6.60
CA GLU A 33 -3.91 -35.66 8.04
C GLU A 33 -3.56 -34.27 8.62
N ILE A 34 -3.42 -33.27 7.76
CA ILE A 34 -3.16 -31.86 8.10
C ILE A 34 -4.21 -31.24 9.06
N VAL A 35 -5.38 -31.89 9.20
CA VAL A 35 -6.56 -31.36 9.92
C VAL A 35 -6.46 -31.47 11.45
N ALA A 36 -5.39 -32.04 12.00
CA ALA A 36 -5.20 -32.09 13.47
C ALA A 36 -4.87 -30.71 14.08
N ASP A 37 -4.27 -29.80 13.32
CA ASP A 37 -3.97 -28.43 13.75
C ASP A 37 -4.93 -27.44 13.07
N GLN A 38 -5.79 -26.81 13.87
CA GLN A 38 -6.77 -25.82 13.40
C GLN A 38 -6.09 -24.62 12.73
N LEU A 39 -4.91 -24.21 13.22
CA LEU A 39 -4.16 -23.09 12.65
C LEU A 39 -3.64 -23.45 11.26
N TYR A 40 -3.05 -24.64 11.11
CA TYR A 40 -2.57 -25.09 9.81
C TYR A 40 -3.75 -25.25 8.83
N ALA A 41 -4.85 -25.87 9.25
CA ALA A 41 -6.03 -26.02 8.41
C ALA A 41 -6.56 -24.67 7.91
N TRP A 42 -6.58 -23.66 8.80
CA TRP A 42 -6.93 -22.29 8.44
C TRP A 42 -5.96 -21.69 7.41
N GLN A 43 -4.64 -21.80 7.62
CA GLN A 43 -3.64 -21.29 6.67
C GLN A 43 -3.75 -21.98 5.30
N CYS A 44 -3.98 -23.30 5.31
CA CYS A 44 -4.17 -24.08 4.09
C CYS A 44 -5.37 -23.58 3.28
N ALA A 45 -6.51 -23.33 3.94
CA ALA A 45 -7.69 -22.78 3.29
C ALA A 45 -7.41 -21.40 2.64
N ARG A 46 -6.60 -20.55 3.28
CA ARG A 46 -6.21 -19.24 2.73
C ARG A 46 -5.29 -19.35 1.51
N ARG A 47 -4.30 -20.23 1.57
CA ARG A 47 -3.44 -20.55 0.41
C ARG A 47 -4.29 -21.04 -0.77
N ILE A 48 -5.21 -21.97 -0.52
CA ILE A 48 -6.14 -22.50 -1.54
C ILE A 48 -6.98 -21.37 -2.15
N SER A 49 -7.53 -20.46 -1.35
CA SER A 49 -8.30 -19.30 -1.86
C SER A 49 -7.46 -18.43 -2.81
N ILE A 50 -6.23 -18.09 -2.42
CA ILE A 50 -5.31 -17.28 -3.22
C ILE A 50 -4.95 -17.99 -4.53
N PHE A 51 -4.68 -19.30 -4.48
CA PHE A 51 -4.37 -20.09 -5.67
C PHE A 51 -5.54 -20.17 -6.64
N ASN A 52 -6.76 -20.29 -6.14
CA ASN A 52 -7.94 -20.31 -6.99
C ASN A 52 -8.15 -18.96 -7.69
N LYS A 53 -8.01 -17.84 -6.96
CA LYS A 53 -8.02 -16.50 -7.55
C LYS A 53 -6.94 -16.33 -8.62
N ALA A 54 -5.72 -16.83 -8.36
CA ALA A 54 -4.63 -16.78 -9.32
C ALA A 54 -4.94 -17.64 -10.56
N SER A 55 -5.49 -18.85 -10.39
CA SER A 55 -5.91 -19.73 -11.47
C SER A 55 -6.99 -19.09 -12.35
N GLU A 56 -7.99 -18.45 -11.73
CA GLU A 56 -9.03 -17.70 -12.43
C GLU A 56 -8.45 -16.53 -13.24
N ASN A 57 -7.52 -15.78 -12.65
CA ASN A 57 -6.84 -14.66 -13.31
C ASN A 57 -5.99 -15.15 -14.50
N LEU A 58 -5.20 -16.23 -14.33
CA LEU A 58 -4.42 -16.84 -15.41
C LEU A 58 -5.31 -17.27 -16.58
N LYS A 59 -6.44 -17.92 -16.29
CA LYS A 59 -7.42 -18.31 -17.32
C LYS A 59 -8.04 -17.11 -18.01
N ARG A 60 -8.48 -16.10 -17.25
CA ARG A 60 -9.11 -14.87 -17.77
C ARG A 60 -8.16 -14.12 -18.70
N GLU A 61 -6.87 -14.09 -18.36
CA GLU A 61 -5.83 -13.36 -19.08
C GLU A 61 -5.12 -14.22 -20.13
N ARG A 62 -5.51 -15.50 -20.27
CA ARG A 62 -4.94 -16.47 -21.21
C ARG A 62 -3.42 -16.65 -21.05
N ILE A 63 -2.97 -16.65 -19.79
CA ILE A 63 -1.58 -16.87 -19.42
C ILE A 63 -1.44 -18.35 -19.04
N ASP A 64 -0.56 -19.06 -19.72
CA ASP A 64 -0.28 -20.46 -19.39
C ASP A 64 0.54 -20.57 -18.09
N PRO A 65 0.06 -21.34 -17.09
CA PRO A 65 0.86 -21.59 -15.91
C PRO A 65 2.17 -22.29 -16.25
N ARG A 66 3.27 -21.76 -15.70
CA ARG A 66 4.64 -22.29 -15.81
C ARG A 66 5.31 -22.36 -14.45
N THR A 67 6.40 -23.10 -14.39
CA THR A 67 7.23 -23.20 -13.18
C THR A 67 7.84 -21.84 -12.85
N ILE A 68 7.85 -21.50 -11.56
CA ILE A 68 8.47 -20.29 -11.01
C ILE A 68 9.55 -20.67 -9.99
N ALA A 69 10.47 -19.75 -9.68
CA ALA A 69 11.59 -20.06 -8.80
C ALA A 69 11.10 -20.50 -7.41
N PRO A 70 11.55 -21.65 -6.87
CA PRO A 70 11.15 -22.13 -5.54
C PRO A 70 11.47 -21.12 -4.42
N GLY A 71 12.58 -20.39 -4.55
CA GLY A 71 12.97 -19.33 -3.61
C GLY A 71 12.03 -18.12 -3.59
N PHE A 72 11.16 -17.98 -4.59
CA PHE A 72 10.08 -16.99 -4.59
C PHE A 72 8.74 -17.62 -4.17
N LEU A 73 8.41 -18.80 -4.72
CA LEU A 73 7.14 -19.47 -4.46
C LEU A 73 6.96 -19.86 -2.99
N MET A 74 7.99 -20.41 -2.35
CA MET A 74 7.89 -20.89 -0.97
C MET A 74 7.65 -19.75 0.04
N PRO A 75 8.43 -18.64 0.03
CA PRO A 75 8.14 -17.50 0.90
C PRO A 75 6.76 -16.87 0.61
N LEU A 76 6.32 -16.86 -0.65
CA LEU A 76 5.00 -16.34 -1.03
C LEU A 76 3.89 -17.19 -0.40
N LEU A 77 3.98 -18.52 -0.50
CA LEU A 77 3.02 -19.46 0.08
C LEU A 77 2.92 -19.34 1.60
N GLU A 78 4.07 -19.23 2.26
CA GLU A 78 4.16 -19.10 3.71
C GLU A 78 3.46 -17.82 4.18
N ALA A 79 3.80 -16.68 3.57
CA ALA A 79 3.22 -15.39 3.91
C ALA A 79 1.72 -15.31 3.58
N ALA A 80 1.31 -15.80 2.41
CA ALA A 80 -0.07 -15.82 1.93
C ALA A 80 -1.02 -16.60 2.86
N GLY A 81 -0.51 -17.61 3.57
CA GLY A 81 -1.31 -18.43 4.50
C GLY A 81 -1.89 -17.64 5.68
N ASN A 82 -1.30 -16.48 6.02
CA ASN A 82 -1.72 -15.68 7.17
C ASN A 82 -2.72 -14.56 6.82
N ILE A 83 -3.24 -14.54 5.59
CA ILE A 83 -4.05 -13.43 5.08
C ILE A 83 -5.54 -13.81 5.08
N ASP A 84 -6.35 -13.12 5.88
CA ASP A 84 -7.80 -13.35 5.94
C ASP A 84 -8.61 -12.41 5.03
N ASP A 85 -8.15 -11.17 4.88
CA ASP A 85 -8.82 -10.11 4.13
C ASP A 85 -8.83 -10.40 2.62
N GLU A 86 -10.01 -10.26 2.03
CA GLU A 86 -10.27 -10.62 0.63
C GLU A 86 -9.52 -9.71 -0.36
N GLU A 87 -9.41 -8.41 -0.07
CA GLU A 87 -8.67 -7.48 -0.93
C GLU A 87 -7.17 -7.76 -0.87
N LEU A 88 -6.64 -8.10 0.31
CA LEU A 88 -5.25 -8.54 0.42
C LEU A 88 -5.02 -9.85 -0.32
N GLN A 89 -5.88 -10.87 -0.17
CA GLN A 89 -5.76 -12.13 -0.91
C GLN A 89 -5.73 -11.92 -2.43
N LYS A 90 -6.48 -10.94 -2.94
CA LYS A 90 -6.46 -10.56 -4.36
C LYS A 90 -5.12 -9.98 -4.79
N LEU A 91 -4.49 -9.13 -3.98
CA LEU A 91 -3.14 -8.62 -4.26
C LEU A 91 -2.10 -9.75 -4.29
N TRP A 92 -2.19 -10.71 -3.36
CA TRP A 92 -1.34 -11.91 -3.34
C TRP A 92 -1.53 -12.77 -4.59
N ALA A 93 -2.78 -13.00 -5.00
CA ALA A 93 -3.10 -13.74 -6.21
C ALA A 93 -2.55 -13.05 -7.45
N ASN A 94 -2.67 -11.72 -7.54
CA ASN A 94 -2.12 -10.92 -8.64
C ASN A 94 -0.59 -10.96 -8.69
N LEU A 95 0.08 -10.93 -7.53
CA LEU A 95 1.54 -11.07 -7.47
C LEU A 95 1.97 -12.43 -8.02
N LEU A 96 1.25 -13.51 -7.66
CA LEU A 96 1.51 -14.85 -8.16
C LEU A 96 1.32 -14.94 -9.68
N VAL A 97 0.24 -14.38 -10.21
CA VAL A 97 -0.02 -14.31 -11.67
C VAL A 97 1.11 -13.53 -12.37
N SER A 98 1.54 -12.41 -11.80
CA SER A 98 2.65 -11.61 -12.35
C SER A 98 3.97 -12.37 -12.37
N ALA A 99 4.27 -13.13 -11.31
CA ALA A 99 5.45 -14.00 -11.24
C ALA A 99 5.43 -15.14 -12.27
N VAL A 100 4.24 -15.68 -12.54
CA VAL A 100 4.01 -16.66 -13.62
C VAL A 100 4.18 -16.02 -14.99
N GLU A 101 3.69 -14.81 -15.19
CA GLU A 101 3.81 -14.11 -16.47
C GLU A 101 5.26 -13.72 -16.79
N SER A 102 6.03 -13.27 -15.80
CA SER A 102 7.40 -12.79 -16.00
C SER A 102 8.31 -13.04 -14.80
N ASP A 103 9.54 -13.49 -15.07
CA ASP A 103 10.58 -13.66 -14.05
C ASP A 103 10.96 -12.35 -13.38
N SER A 104 10.79 -11.21 -14.06
CA SER A 104 11.06 -9.89 -13.49
C SER A 104 10.10 -9.50 -12.36
N ALA A 105 9.00 -10.25 -12.18
CA ALA A 105 8.07 -10.07 -11.06
C ALA A 105 8.39 -11.00 -9.87
N GLN A 106 9.34 -11.93 -10.00
CA GLN A 106 9.80 -12.82 -8.94
C GLN A 106 10.81 -12.13 -8.01
N VAL A 107 10.42 -10.96 -7.48
CA VAL A 107 11.25 -10.13 -6.59
C VAL A 107 10.88 -10.42 -5.15
N SER A 108 11.78 -10.99 -4.35
CA SER A 108 11.52 -11.34 -2.95
C SER A 108 11.05 -10.14 -2.11
N ASN A 109 11.54 -8.93 -2.40
CA ASN A 109 11.12 -7.73 -1.67
C ASN A 109 9.63 -7.39 -1.86
N TYR A 110 9.00 -7.83 -2.97
CA TYR A 110 7.56 -7.67 -3.15
C TYR A 110 6.76 -8.52 -2.16
N ILE A 111 7.27 -9.70 -1.78
CA ILE A 111 6.65 -10.55 -0.77
C ILE A 111 6.71 -9.87 0.59
N GLU A 112 7.89 -9.34 0.98
CA GLU A 112 8.06 -8.64 2.26
C GLU A 112 7.22 -7.36 2.33
N THR A 113 7.18 -6.60 1.23
CA THR A 113 6.34 -5.41 1.14
C THR A 113 4.87 -5.77 1.31
N LEU A 114 4.39 -6.77 0.57
CA LEU A 114 2.98 -7.17 0.63
C LEU A 114 2.59 -7.80 1.97
N ARG A 115 3.53 -8.46 2.65
CA ARG A 115 3.35 -9.00 4.02
C ARG A 115 3.10 -7.90 5.05
N GLY A 116 3.73 -6.74 4.89
CA GLY A 116 3.56 -5.59 5.78
C GLY A 116 2.33 -4.72 5.50
N ILE A 117 1.67 -4.92 4.36
CA ILE A 117 0.53 -4.09 3.93
C ILE A 117 -0.74 -4.44 4.70
N THR A 118 -1.39 -3.42 5.25
CA THR A 118 -2.73 -3.54 5.85
C THR A 118 -3.83 -3.28 4.82
N ARG A 119 -5.06 -3.64 5.17
CA ARG A 119 -6.24 -3.35 4.34
C ARG A 119 -6.34 -1.88 3.93
N VAL A 120 -6.11 -0.95 4.87
CA VAL A 120 -6.23 0.50 4.61
C VAL A 120 -5.17 0.98 3.61
N GLU A 121 -3.96 0.44 3.69
CA GLU A 121 -2.92 0.74 2.70
C GLU A 121 -3.20 0.11 1.34
N ALA A 122 -3.70 -1.13 1.31
CA ALA A 122 -4.09 -1.78 0.07
C ALA A 122 -5.17 -0.99 -0.66
N GLN A 123 -6.14 -0.44 0.09
CA GLN A 123 -7.15 0.49 -0.43
C GLN A 123 -6.50 1.75 -0.99
N LEU A 124 -5.61 2.41 -0.23
CA LEU A 124 -4.87 3.58 -0.70
C LEU A 124 -4.07 3.33 -1.98
N LEU A 125 -3.30 2.25 -2.02
CA LEU A 125 -2.54 1.85 -3.20
C LEU A 125 -3.45 1.59 -4.41
N THR A 126 -4.59 0.94 -4.19
CA THR A 126 -5.57 0.66 -5.25
C THR A 126 -6.21 1.94 -5.79
N SER A 127 -6.60 2.85 -4.91
CA SER A 127 -7.16 4.15 -5.30
C SER A 127 -6.12 5.05 -5.99
N ILE A 128 -4.85 4.97 -5.60
CA ILE A 128 -3.75 5.60 -6.34
C ILE A 128 -3.65 4.99 -7.73
N ALA A 129 -3.59 3.66 -7.85
CA ALA A 129 -3.51 2.96 -9.14
C ALA A 129 -4.66 3.32 -10.10
N MET A 130 -5.87 3.49 -9.57
CA MET A 130 -7.05 3.91 -10.34
C MET A 130 -7.08 5.41 -10.68
N GLY A 131 -6.13 6.18 -10.16
CA GLY A 131 -6.06 7.63 -10.38
C GLY A 131 -7.02 8.44 -9.51
N GLU A 132 -7.77 7.81 -8.61
CA GLU A 132 -8.79 8.45 -7.75
C GLU A 132 -8.17 9.51 -6.82
N ILE A 133 -6.94 9.25 -6.37
CA ILE A 133 -6.20 10.04 -5.38
C ILE A 133 -5.17 11.00 -6.04
N THR A 134 -5.02 10.95 -7.37
CA THR A 134 -3.97 11.72 -8.07
C THR A 134 -4.30 13.20 -8.29
N LYS A 135 -5.57 13.59 -8.18
CA LYS A 135 -6.00 15.00 -8.27
C LYS A 135 -5.78 15.66 -6.91
N GLY A 136 -4.59 16.26 -6.77
CA GLY A 136 -4.03 16.84 -5.54
C GLY A 136 -5.05 17.27 -4.49
N TYR A 137 -5.00 16.60 -3.33
CA TYR A 137 -5.82 16.98 -2.19
C TYR A 137 -5.28 18.28 -1.60
N LYS A 138 -6.20 19.21 -1.34
CA LYS A 138 -5.86 20.50 -0.74
C LYS A 138 -5.91 20.36 0.78
N LEU A 139 -4.74 20.23 1.40
CA LEU A 139 -4.63 20.41 2.85
C LEU A 139 -4.73 21.90 3.14
N THR A 140 -5.60 22.28 4.07
CA THR A 140 -5.66 23.64 4.59
C THR A 140 -5.15 23.60 6.03
N LEU A 141 -3.98 24.18 6.27
CA LEU A 141 -3.53 24.46 7.64
C LEU A 141 -4.47 25.52 8.22
N LEU A 142 -5.24 25.14 9.25
CA LEU A 142 -6.20 26.04 9.89
C LEU A 142 -5.60 26.74 11.12
N ARG A 143 -4.49 26.22 11.68
CA ARG A 143 -3.56 26.86 12.64
C ARG A 143 -2.26 26.05 12.73
N GLU A 144 -1.16 26.64 13.25
CA GLU A 144 0.04 25.87 13.62
C GLU A 144 -0.37 24.73 14.56
N GLY A 145 -0.18 23.48 14.11
CA GLY A 145 -0.52 22.28 14.88
C GLY A 145 -1.94 21.73 14.68
N ASP A 146 -2.83 22.40 13.92
CA ASP A 146 -4.22 21.96 13.75
C ASP A 146 -4.57 21.75 12.26
N TRP A 147 -4.41 20.50 11.81
CA TRP A 147 -4.74 20.05 10.46
C TRP A 147 -6.23 19.71 10.38
N SER A 148 -7.11 20.71 10.28
CA SER A 148 -8.53 20.44 10.02
C SER A 148 -8.81 20.34 8.52
N LEU A 149 -9.35 19.19 8.12
CA LEU A 149 -9.77 18.89 6.77
C LEU A 149 -11.20 19.42 6.60
N LYS A 150 -11.39 20.51 5.87
CA LYS A 150 -12.76 20.97 5.61
C LYS A 150 -13.50 19.94 4.72
N ASN A 151 -14.66 19.51 5.25
CA ASN A 151 -15.86 18.82 4.74
C ASN A 151 -15.87 17.97 3.43
N PRO A 152 -15.46 18.44 2.22
CA PRO A 152 -15.39 17.56 1.04
C PRO A 152 -14.39 16.39 1.15
N PHE A 153 -13.36 16.50 1.99
CA PHE A 153 -12.33 15.45 2.12
C PHE A 153 -12.79 14.27 2.99
N GLU A 154 -13.46 14.52 4.10
CA GLU A 154 -13.94 13.43 4.99
C GLU A 154 -15.00 12.58 4.32
N LYS A 155 -15.92 13.22 3.58
CA LYS A 155 -16.91 12.52 2.77
C LYS A 155 -16.24 11.70 1.66
N GLY A 156 -15.28 12.28 0.94
CA GLY A 156 -14.53 11.58 -0.11
C GLY A 156 -13.68 10.42 0.42
N LEU A 157 -13.07 10.56 1.60
CA LEU A 157 -12.31 9.48 2.23
C LEU A 157 -13.21 8.33 2.66
N THR A 158 -14.39 8.63 3.22
CA THR A 158 -15.36 7.60 3.58
C THR A 158 -15.89 6.88 2.33
N GLU A 159 -16.14 7.62 1.23
CA GLU A 159 -16.53 7.06 -0.07
C GLU A 159 -15.44 6.16 -0.67
N LEU A 160 -14.15 6.47 -0.43
CA LEU A 160 -13.00 5.64 -0.79
C LEU A 160 -12.74 4.49 0.21
N GLY A 161 -13.56 4.35 1.24
CA GLY A 161 -13.47 3.26 2.23
C GLY A 161 -12.49 3.49 3.37
N PHE A 162 -11.97 4.71 3.56
CA PHE A 162 -11.15 5.06 4.71
C PHE A 162 -12.04 5.39 5.92
N PRO A 163 -11.78 4.80 7.11
CA PRO A 163 -12.66 4.97 8.26
C PRO A 163 -12.63 6.38 8.85
N ASN A 164 -11.50 7.08 8.72
CA ASN A 164 -11.32 8.47 9.12
C ASN A 164 -10.02 9.03 8.49
N PRO A 165 -9.81 10.36 8.52
CA PRO A 165 -8.59 10.95 8.00
C PRO A 165 -7.29 10.50 8.67
N THR A 166 -7.32 10.18 9.96
CA THR A 166 -6.14 9.71 10.70
C THR A 166 -5.63 8.38 10.14
N ALA A 167 -6.53 7.45 9.84
CA ALA A 167 -6.20 6.16 9.23
C ALA A 167 -5.61 6.33 7.82
N PHE A 168 -6.15 7.26 7.03
CA PHE A 168 -5.60 7.61 5.72
C PHE A 168 -4.16 8.13 5.83
N TRP A 169 -3.90 9.09 6.72
CA TRP A 169 -2.55 9.65 6.88
C TRP A 169 -1.55 8.67 7.48
N ALA A 170 -1.99 7.81 8.40
CA ALA A 170 -1.16 6.72 8.92
C ALA A 170 -0.75 5.74 7.80
N ALA A 171 -1.70 5.36 6.93
CA ALA A 171 -1.42 4.52 5.77
C ALA A 171 -0.46 5.21 4.78
N ALA A 172 -0.72 6.48 4.43
CA ALA A 172 0.15 7.24 3.55
C ALA A 172 1.58 7.38 4.09
N SER A 173 1.73 7.67 5.39
CA SER A 173 3.02 7.82 6.06
C SER A 173 3.81 6.49 6.07
N ARG A 174 3.15 5.36 6.34
CA ARG A 174 3.83 4.07 6.29
C ARG A 174 4.23 3.69 4.86
N LEU A 175 3.35 3.87 3.88
CA LEU A 175 3.70 3.64 2.47
C LEU A 175 4.86 4.51 1.98
N TYR A 176 4.95 5.75 2.48
CA TYR A 176 6.10 6.62 2.26
C TYR A 176 7.37 6.05 2.89
N THR A 177 7.29 5.61 4.15
CA THR A 177 8.42 5.01 4.89
C THR A 177 8.90 3.71 4.25
N CYS A 178 8.00 2.92 3.67
CA CYS A 178 8.33 1.71 2.90
C CYS A 178 8.87 2.02 1.48
N GLY A 179 9.06 3.29 1.13
CA GLY A 179 9.58 3.70 -0.16
C GLY A 179 8.62 3.45 -1.33
N LEU A 180 7.32 3.32 -1.08
CA LEU A 180 6.30 3.14 -2.12
C LEU A 180 5.76 4.47 -2.64
N LEU A 181 5.71 5.49 -1.78
CA LEU A 181 5.15 6.81 -2.09
C LEU A 181 6.15 7.93 -1.83
N VAL A 182 5.97 9.03 -2.55
CA VAL A 182 6.56 10.35 -2.29
C VAL A 182 5.43 11.36 -2.19
N LEU A 183 5.51 12.24 -1.20
CA LEU A 183 4.55 13.33 -1.00
C LEU A 183 5.18 14.63 -1.47
N LYS A 184 4.68 15.16 -2.60
CA LYS A 184 5.19 16.41 -3.16
C LYS A 184 4.26 17.57 -2.80
N PRO A 185 4.70 18.57 -2.02
CA PRO A 185 3.94 19.78 -1.82
C PRO A 185 3.81 20.52 -3.17
N SER A 186 2.58 20.83 -3.56
CA SER A 186 2.32 21.67 -4.71
C SER A 186 2.33 23.14 -4.27
N PRO A 187 2.98 24.04 -5.01
CA PRO A 187 3.10 25.44 -4.63
C PRO A 187 1.73 26.06 -4.41
N SER A 188 1.44 26.42 -3.17
CA SER A 188 0.18 27.06 -2.78
C SER A 188 0.12 28.47 -3.35
N LYS A 189 -1.01 28.86 -3.96
CA LYS A 189 -1.35 30.28 -4.07
C LYS A 189 -1.67 30.79 -2.66
N SER A 190 -0.93 31.80 -2.18
CA SER A 190 -1.25 32.47 -0.91
C SER A 190 -2.67 33.06 -1.00
N ILE A 191 -3.58 32.61 -0.15
CA ILE A 191 -4.91 33.19 -0.04
C ILE A 191 -4.81 34.27 1.05
N ARG A 192 -4.77 35.55 0.67
CA ARG A 192 -5.00 36.64 1.63
C ARG A 192 -6.46 36.59 2.05
N ALA A 193 -6.71 36.23 3.29
CA ALA A 193 -8.02 36.40 3.89
C ALA A 193 -8.12 37.85 4.38
N ASN A 194 -8.91 38.68 3.70
CA ASN A 194 -9.26 40.01 4.20
C ASN A 194 -10.00 39.85 5.53
N THR A 195 -9.29 40.00 6.64
CA THR A 195 -9.89 40.05 7.96
C THR A 195 -10.57 41.41 8.08
N ARG A 196 -11.91 41.43 8.19
CA ARG A 196 -12.63 42.68 8.48
C ARG A 196 -12.10 43.21 9.81
N LYS A 197 -11.62 44.45 9.79
CA LYS A 197 -11.22 45.22 10.97
C LYS A 197 -12.35 45.12 12.01
N GLY A 198 -12.12 44.43 13.11
CA GLY A 198 -13.08 44.40 14.22
C GLY A 198 -13.24 45.80 14.79
N GLU A 199 -14.46 46.20 15.15
CA GLU A 199 -14.82 47.53 15.66
C GLU A 199 -14.09 47.92 16.97
N LEU A 200 -13.32 47.01 17.56
CA LEU A 200 -12.65 47.17 18.86
C LEU A 200 -11.15 47.51 18.77
N GLY A 201 -10.59 47.80 17.59
CA GLY A 201 -9.25 48.39 17.47
C GLY A 201 -8.07 47.49 17.84
N PHE A 202 -8.28 46.19 18.06
CA PHE A 202 -7.20 45.23 18.23
C PHE A 202 -6.68 44.79 16.85
N GLU A 203 -5.39 45.01 16.58
CA GLU A 203 -4.69 44.42 15.44
C GLU A 203 -4.61 42.91 15.66
N THR A 204 -5.52 42.14 15.05
CA THR A 204 -5.34 40.71 14.94
C THR A 204 -4.25 40.47 13.89
N ASN A 205 -3.11 39.89 14.30
CA ASN A 205 -2.10 39.39 13.37
C ASN A 205 -2.79 38.61 12.24
N GLU A 206 -2.57 39.03 11.00
CA GLU A 206 -3.14 38.43 9.80
C GLU A 206 -2.71 36.95 9.75
N VAL A 207 -3.60 36.03 10.15
CA VAL A 207 -3.32 34.59 10.04
C VAL A 207 -3.46 34.22 8.57
N VAL A 208 -2.33 34.25 7.86
CA VAL A 208 -2.25 33.78 6.47
C VAL A 208 -2.35 32.25 6.49
N ALA A 209 -3.55 31.71 6.34
CA ALA A 209 -3.73 30.27 6.14
C ALA A 209 -3.11 29.87 4.79
N LYS A 210 -1.96 29.19 4.84
CA LYS A 210 -1.30 28.65 3.65
C LYS A 210 -1.90 27.27 3.35
N ALA A 211 -2.76 27.21 2.33
CA ALA A 211 -3.31 25.94 1.88
C ALA A 211 -2.34 25.29 0.88
N THR A 212 -1.53 24.36 1.36
CA THR A 212 -0.63 23.55 0.53
C THR A 212 -1.37 22.32 0.02
N SER A 213 -1.54 22.18 -1.28
CA SER A 213 -2.00 20.89 -1.83
C SER A 213 -0.83 19.90 -1.84
N VAL A 214 -1.10 18.64 -1.52
CA VAL A 214 -0.09 17.58 -1.57
C VAL A 214 -0.43 16.66 -2.73
N LYS A 215 0.57 16.36 -3.57
CA LYS A 215 0.47 15.39 -4.65
C LYS A 215 1.14 14.09 -4.21
N PHE A 216 0.43 12.99 -4.33
CA PHE A 216 0.97 11.65 -4.12
C PHE A 216 1.62 11.18 -5.42
N LEU A 217 2.89 10.79 -5.34
CA LEU A 217 3.66 10.21 -6.43
C LEU A 217 4.12 8.82 -6.02
N LEU A 218 4.17 7.87 -6.96
CA LEU A 218 4.82 6.58 -6.71
C LEU A 218 6.33 6.74 -6.92
N THR A 219 7.14 6.10 -6.08
CA THR A 219 8.55 5.90 -6.42
C THR A 219 8.68 4.93 -7.60
N PRO A 220 9.84 4.81 -8.26
CA PRO A 220 10.07 3.77 -9.26
C PRO A 220 9.82 2.35 -8.70
N TYR A 221 10.24 2.10 -7.45
CA TYR A 221 9.95 0.85 -6.75
C TYR A 221 8.44 0.66 -6.54
N GLY A 222 7.76 1.68 -6.02
CA GLY A 222 6.32 1.66 -5.77
C GLY A 222 5.50 1.47 -7.03
N PHE A 223 5.89 2.10 -8.14
CA PHE A 223 5.26 1.91 -9.44
C PHE A 223 5.41 0.46 -9.93
N ASN A 224 6.63 -0.07 -9.89
CA ASN A 224 6.89 -1.44 -10.31
C ASN A 224 6.13 -2.44 -9.43
N PHE A 225 6.23 -2.32 -8.11
CA PHE A 225 5.48 -3.13 -7.15
C PHE A 225 3.98 -3.07 -7.43
N LEU A 226 3.42 -1.86 -7.49
CA LEU A 226 1.98 -1.66 -7.67
C LEU A 226 1.48 -2.23 -9.00
N SER A 227 2.26 -2.09 -10.07
CA SER A 227 1.92 -2.65 -11.37
C SER A 227 1.79 -4.18 -11.32
N LYS A 228 2.61 -4.87 -10.50
CA LYS A 228 2.58 -6.33 -10.37
C LYS A 228 1.45 -6.80 -9.45
N VAL A 229 1.19 -6.12 -8.34
CA VAL A 229 0.15 -6.55 -7.39
C VAL A 229 -1.25 -6.08 -7.78
N THR A 230 -1.40 -5.05 -8.62
CA THR A 230 -2.70 -4.62 -9.14
C THR A 230 -3.01 -5.16 -10.54
N ARG A 231 -1.97 -5.50 -11.33
CA ARG A 231 -2.08 -5.90 -12.74
C ARG A 231 -2.89 -4.92 -13.59
N LYS A 232 -2.85 -3.63 -13.25
CA LYS A 232 -3.52 -2.56 -13.97
C LYS A 232 -2.51 -1.65 -14.65
N SER A 233 -2.90 -1.06 -15.78
CA SER A 233 -2.19 0.09 -16.33
C SER A 233 -2.32 1.25 -15.33
N LEU A 234 -1.19 1.67 -14.79
CA LEU A 234 -1.15 2.75 -13.82
C LEU A 234 -1.18 4.08 -14.57
N ASN A 235 -2.24 4.86 -14.36
CA ASN A 235 -2.34 6.24 -14.88
C ASN A 235 -1.90 7.22 -13.79
N VAL A 236 -0.67 7.06 -13.32
CA VAL A 236 -0.12 7.82 -12.18
C VAL A 236 1.26 8.37 -12.53
N SER A 237 1.56 9.54 -11.99
CA SER A 237 2.90 10.12 -12.10
C SER A 237 3.87 9.32 -11.21
N VAL A 238 5.03 9.00 -11.77
CA VAL A 238 6.18 8.46 -11.03
C VAL A 238 7.07 9.63 -10.61
N ALA A 239 7.58 9.62 -9.39
CA ALA A 239 8.56 10.58 -8.93
C ALA A 239 9.89 10.36 -9.68
N GLU A 240 10.55 11.43 -10.09
CA GLU A 240 11.88 11.29 -10.68
C GLU A 240 12.87 10.74 -9.63
N PRO A 241 13.88 9.94 -10.01
CA PRO A 241 14.77 9.26 -9.06
C PRO A 241 15.46 10.20 -8.05
N TRP A 242 15.71 11.45 -8.41
CA TRP A 242 16.35 12.45 -7.56
C TRP A 242 15.37 13.32 -6.76
N GLU A 243 14.08 13.31 -7.10
CA GLU A 243 13.08 14.15 -6.41
C GLU A 243 12.84 13.71 -4.97
N GLY A 244 13.12 12.46 -4.61
CA GLY A 244 13.00 11.98 -3.23
C GLY A 244 14.06 12.54 -2.29
N LEU A 245 15.33 12.59 -2.70
CA LEU A 245 16.46 12.81 -1.78
C LEU A 245 16.59 14.26 -1.31
N GLN A 246 16.39 15.22 -2.20
CA GLN A 246 16.55 16.64 -1.88
C GLN A 246 15.30 17.20 -1.17
N GLU A 247 14.12 16.72 -1.55
CA GLU A 247 12.84 17.10 -0.97
C GLU A 247 12.61 16.42 0.40
N LEU A 248 13.15 15.21 0.64
CA LEU A 248 13.28 14.62 1.99
C LEU A 248 14.15 15.51 2.89
N GLN A 249 15.32 15.94 2.42
CA GLN A 249 16.20 16.80 3.21
C GLN A 249 15.54 18.14 3.53
N ASP A 250 14.84 18.75 2.58
CA ASP A 250 14.16 20.03 2.79
C ASP A 250 12.87 19.89 3.63
N THR A 251 12.07 18.84 3.43
CA THR A 251 10.83 18.61 4.18
C THR A 251 11.12 18.13 5.60
N THR A 252 12.13 17.26 5.81
CA THR A 252 12.59 16.88 7.15
C THR A 252 13.28 18.06 7.85
N ARG A 253 13.96 18.96 7.13
CA ARG A 253 14.46 20.23 7.68
C ARG A 253 13.33 21.14 8.11
N ASP A 254 12.29 21.30 7.30
CA ASP A 254 11.16 22.18 7.62
C ASP A 254 10.28 21.59 8.73
N ILE A 255 10.00 20.28 8.70
CA ILE A 255 9.31 19.57 9.79
C ILE A 255 10.15 19.58 11.08
N GLY A 256 11.47 19.34 10.97
CA GLY A 256 12.40 19.43 12.09
C GLY A 256 12.42 20.82 12.71
N ASN A 257 12.53 21.88 11.91
CA ASN A 257 12.48 23.26 12.39
C ASN A 257 11.13 23.62 13.05
N HIS A 258 10.04 22.91 12.72
CA HIS A 258 8.71 23.12 13.32
C HIS A 258 8.39 22.18 14.50
N ILE A 259 9.13 21.08 14.71
CA ILE A 259 8.98 20.14 15.83
C ILE A 259 10.04 20.33 16.93
N VAL A 260 11.11 21.09 16.68
CA VAL A 260 12.28 21.33 17.57
C VAL A 260 11.98 22.22 18.81
N ASN A 261 10.79 22.10 19.40
CA ASN A 261 10.64 22.51 20.81
C ASN A 261 10.90 21.37 21.80
N ASP A 262 10.88 20.08 21.41
CA ASP A 262 10.98 18.97 22.39
C ASP A 262 11.92 17.79 22.04
N VAL A 263 12.58 17.73 20.87
CA VAL A 263 13.53 16.63 20.56
C VAL A 263 14.79 17.17 19.90
N SER A 264 15.96 16.66 20.33
CA SER A 264 17.26 17.16 19.86
C SER A 264 17.50 16.83 18.39
N ARG A 265 18.10 17.77 17.67
CA ARG A 265 18.51 17.61 16.26
C ARG A 265 19.36 16.35 16.03
N ASP A 266 20.14 15.95 17.02
CA ASP A 266 21.05 14.81 16.93
C ASP A 266 20.30 13.47 16.97
N GLU A 267 19.22 13.35 17.74
CA GLU A 267 18.37 12.14 17.77
C GLU A 267 17.66 11.91 16.43
N VAL A 268 17.10 12.96 15.81
CA VAL A 268 16.43 12.86 14.51
C VAL A 268 17.42 12.43 13.43
N MET A 269 18.62 13.02 13.43
CA MET A 269 19.68 12.68 12.46
C MET A 269 20.29 11.30 12.69
N GLN A 270 20.19 10.76 13.90
CA GLN A 270 20.60 9.39 14.23
C GLN A 270 19.54 8.39 13.69
N ILE A 271 18.25 8.64 13.90
CA ILE A 271 17.15 7.83 13.37
C ILE A 271 17.19 7.77 11.83
N VAL A 272 17.46 8.90 11.16
CA VAL A 272 17.60 8.93 9.69
C VAL A 272 18.81 8.12 9.23
N ARG A 273 19.95 8.20 9.92
CA ARG A 273 21.15 7.41 9.60
C ARG A 273 20.92 5.91 9.81
N ASP A 274 20.23 5.54 10.89
CA ASP A 274 20.00 4.15 11.27
C ASP A 274 18.97 3.46 10.36
N ASN A 275 18.04 4.22 9.76
CA ASN A 275 16.99 3.67 8.88
C ASN A 275 17.31 3.75 7.38
N ILE A 276 18.19 4.66 6.95
CA ILE A 276 18.54 4.82 5.52
C ILE A 276 19.68 3.91 5.08
N GLY A 277 20.40 3.24 6.00
CA GLY A 277 21.33 2.14 5.69
C GLY A 277 22.25 2.42 4.50
N VAL A 278 23.39 3.07 4.77
CA VAL A 278 24.43 3.39 3.78
C VAL A 278 24.58 2.28 2.72
N ILE A 279 24.15 2.58 1.50
CA ILE A 279 24.61 1.99 0.24
C ILE A 279 25.33 3.10 -0.52
#